data_AF-A0A7Y2B0V3-F1
#
_entry.id   AF-A0A7Y2B0V3-F1
#
_cell.length_a   1.000
_cell.length_b   1.000
_cell.length_c   1.000
_cell.angle_alpha   90.00
_cell.angle_beta   90.00
_cell.angle_gamma   90.00
#
_symmetry.space_group_name_H-M   'P 1'
#
loop_
_entity.id
_entity.type
_entity.pdbx_description
1 polymer ?
#
loop_
_entity_poly.entity_id
_entity_poly.type
_entity_poly.pdbx_seq_one_letter_code
_entity_poly.pdbx_strand_id
1 'polypeptide(L)'
;YPLLIGDPTGQYPVDRIHTDVRIVNRSALPLRIPRLRIPLPNLAVYAGSGGALWTESVQLVSEGDWPRANIEIRKWPPKHAGNATRVSEQRVTRSRGLTRAFGELMRVLPGSSDD
;
A
#
# COMPACT_ATOMS: atom_id res chain seq x y z
N TYR A 1 -17.06 -13.20 5.37
CA TYR A 1 -15.62 -13.01 5.54
C TYR A 1 -15.31 -11.51 5.44
N PRO A 2 -15.28 -10.76 6.56
CA PRO A 2 -15.17 -9.32 6.47
C PRO A 2 -13.72 -8.88 6.20
N LEU A 3 -13.63 -7.84 5.38
CA LEU A 3 -12.44 -7.05 5.12
C LEU A 3 -11.88 -6.50 6.44
N LEU A 4 -10.66 -6.90 6.82
CA LEU A 4 -9.91 -6.17 7.85
C LEU A 4 -9.32 -4.92 7.21
N ILE A 5 -10.12 -3.86 7.17
CA ILE A 5 -9.60 -2.50 7.15
C ILE A 5 -9.18 -2.19 8.59
N GLY A 6 -7.90 -2.46 8.87
CA GLY A 6 -7.15 -2.01 10.05
C GLY A 6 -7.85 -2.16 11.39
N ASP A 7 -7.70 -3.32 12.04
CA ASP A 7 -7.78 -3.39 13.50
C ASP A 7 -6.40 -3.03 14.07
N PRO A 8 -6.18 -1.81 14.60
CA PRO A 8 -4.90 -1.42 15.20
C PRO A 8 -4.65 -2.10 16.56
N THR A 9 -5.65 -2.81 17.09
CA THR A 9 -5.63 -3.50 18.39
C THR A 9 -5.65 -5.03 18.25
N GLY A 10 -5.82 -5.54 17.02
CA GLY A 10 -6.15 -6.93 16.74
C GLY A 10 -4.95 -7.83 16.56
N GLN A 11 -5.06 -9.05 17.09
CA GLN A 11 -4.13 -10.12 16.79
C GLN A 11 -4.26 -10.49 15.31
N TYR A 12 -3.25 -10.13 14.51
CA TYR A 12 -3.25 -10.41 13.09
C TYR A 12 -3.12 -11.93 12.84
N PRO A 13 -3.90 -12.50 11.91
CA PRO A 13 -3.75 -13.91 11.54
C PRO A 13 -2.32 -14.23 11.11
N VAL A 14 -1.79 -15.35 11.60
CA VAL A 14 -0.42 -15.82 11.32
C VAL A 14 -0.34 -16.72 10.07
N ASP A 15 -1.47 -17.05 9.47
CA ASP A 15 -1.61 -17.90 8.28
C ASP A 15 -1.42 -17.13 6.95
N ARG A 16 -1.19 -15.82 7.01
CA ARG A 16 -1.11 -14.93 5.85
C ARG A 16 -0.11 -13.79 6.06
N ILE A 17 0.27 -13.17 4.96
CA ILE A 17 1.10 -11.97 4.94
C ILE A 17 0.21 -10.74 4.81
N HIS A 18 0.45 -9.72 5.63
CA HIS A 18 -0.28 -8.47 5.66
C HIS A 18 0.49 -7.36 4.95
N THR A 19 -0.21 -6.54 4.17
CA THR A 19 0.34 -5.34 3.54
C THR A 19 -0.45 -4.13 3.99
N ASP A 20 0.21 -3.23 4.70
CA ASP A 20 -0.37 -1.94 5.07
C ASP A 20 -0.35 -1.00 3.88
N VAL A 21 -1.54 -0.52 3.49
CA VAL A 21 -1.71 0.43 2.40
C VAL A 21 -2.37 1.69 2.92
N ARG A 22 -1.64 2.81 2.86
CA ARG A 22 -2.15 4.12 3.25
C ARG A 22 -2.48 4.95 2.03
N ILE A 23 -3.74 5.32 1.86
CA ILE A 23 -4.20 6.21 0.80
C ILE A 23 -4.45 7.60 1.40
N VAL A 24 -3.84 8.63 0.80
CA VAL A 24 -3.99 10.02 1.19
C VAL A 24 -4.47 10.82 -0.01
N ASN A 25 -5.72 11.28 0.04
CA ASN A 25 -6.24 12.23 -0.93
C ASN A 25 -5.93 13.66 -0.44
N ARG A 26 -5.06 14.39 -1.14
CA ARG A 26 -4.77 15.81 -0.88
C ARG A 26 -5.40 16.73 -1.93
N SER A 27 -6.22 16.20 -2.83
CA SER A 27 -6.93 16.99 -3.84
C SER A 27 -8.25 17.52 -3.28
N ALA A 28 -8.79 18.57 -3.91
CA ALA A 28 -10.14 19.06 -3.64
C ALA A 28 -11.23 18.15 -4.22
N LEU A 29 -10.85 17.17 -5.05
CA LEU A 29 -11.76 16.28 -5.76
C LEU A 29 -11.89 14.91 -5.06
N PRO A 30 -13.03 14.22 -5.22
CA PRO A 30 -13.17 12.84 -4.77
C PRO A 30 -12.18 11.91 -5.48
N LEU A 31 -11.43 11.12 -4.70
CA LEU A 31 -10.52 10.10 -5.22
C LEU A 31 -11.28 8.79 -5.46
N ARG A 32 -11.57 8.48 -6.73
CA ARG A 32 -12.10 7.17 -7.13
C ARG A 32 -10.97 6.17 -7.37
N ILE A 33 -11.00 5.04 -6.67
CA ILE A 33 -10.02 3.94 -6.81
C ILE A 33 -10.76 2.69 -7.30
N PRO A 34 -10.91 2.51 -8.62
CA PRO A 34 -11.61 1.35 -9.16
C PRO A 34 -10.80 0.07 -9.00
N ARG A 35 -9.47 0.16 -9.00
CA ARG A 35 -8.58 -0.99 -8.84
C ARG A 35 -7.27 -0.56 -8.18
N LEU A 36 -6.84 -1.34 -7.20
CA LEU A 36 -5.54 -1.20 -6.54
C LEU A 36 -4.64 -2.39 -6.88
N ARG A 37 -3.48 -2.13 -7.53
CA ARG A 37 -2.47 -3.17 -7.83
C ARG A 37 -1.24 -2.96 -6.96
N ILE A 38 -1.07 -3.82 -5.96
CA ILE A 38 0.09 -3.79 -5.06
C ILE A 38 1.25 -4.60 -5.66
N PRO A 39 2.47 -4.05 -5.69
CA PRO A 39 3.63 -4.72 -6.26
C PRO A 39 4.28 -5.67 -5.28
N LEU A 40 3.54 -6.69 -4.85
CA LEU A 40 4.00 -7.65 -3.83
C LEU A 40 5.40 -8.23 -4.11
N PRO A 41 5.80 -8.59 -5.36
CA PRO A 41 7.16 -9.08 -5.64
C PRO A 41 8.27 -8.09 -5.31
N ASN A 42 7.96 -6.79 -5.22
CA ASN A 42 8.90 -5.71 -4.93
C ASN A 42 8.91 -5.30 -3.45
N LEU A 43 8.20 -6.04 -2.59
CA LEU A 43 8.14 -5.81 -1.15
C LEU A 43 8.88 -6.92 -0.41
N ALA A 44 9.73 -6.53 0.53
CA ALA A 44 10.35 -7.44 1.49
C ALA A 44 9.31 -7.89 2.52
N VAL A 45 9.59 -9.02 3.16
CA VAL A 45 8.74 -9.60 4.20
C VAL A 45 9.44 -9.50 5.55
N TYR A 46 8.68 -9.16 6.57
CA TYR A 46 9.07 -8.97 7.95
C TYR A 46 8.21 -9.84 8.85
N ALA A 47 8.80 -10.41 9.90
CA ALA A 47 8.07 -11.03 11.00
C ALA A 47 7.84 -9.99 12.08
N GLY A 48 6.57 -9.70 12.40
CA GLY A 48 6.17 -8.78 13.47
C GLY A 48 6.14 -9.44 14.85
N SER A 49 5.95 -8.64 15.89
CA SER A 49 6.02 -9.09 17.30
C SER A 49 4.93 -10.08 17.72
N GLY A 50 3.89 -10.28 16.92
CA GLY A 50 2.79 -11.23 17.17
C GLY A 50 2.86 -12.51 16.33
N GLY A 51 3.98 -12.78 15.66
CA GLY A 51 4.13 -13.92 14.73
C GLY A 51 3.49 -13.72 13.36
N ALA A 52 2.73 -12.63 13.18
CA ALA A 52 2.19 -12.24 11.89
C ALA A 52 3.29 -11.74 10.94
N LEU A 53 3.11 -12.02 9.65
CA LEU A 53 4.02 -11.59 8.59
C LEU A 53 3.53 -10.29 7.96
N TRP A 54 4.47 -9.40 7.67
CA TRP A 54 4.21 -8.06 7.15
C TRP A 54 5.08 -7.78 5.93
N THR A 55 4.53 -7.09 4.95
CA THR A 55 5.37 -6.45 3.94
C THR A 55 5.79 -5.05 4.38
N GLU A 56 6.67 -4.44 3.59
CA GLU A 56 6.83 -3.00 3.58
C GLU A 56 5.48 -2.28 3.38
N SER A 57 5.31 -1.13 4.05
CA SER A 57 4.12 -0.29 3.88
C SER A 57 4.13 0.41 2.52
N VAL A 58 2.95 0.51 1.90
CA VAL A 58 2.74 1.25 0.65
C VAL A 58 1.88 2.47 0.94
N GLN A 59 2.28 3.63 0.42
CA GLN A 59 1.55 4.87 0.53
C GLN A 59 1.21 5.42 -0.85
N LEU A 60 -0.05 5.77 -1.06
CA LEU A 60 -0.56 6.47 -2.23
C LEU A 60 -0.89 7.91 -1.80
N VAL A 61 -0.33 8.90 -2.46
CA VAL A 61 -0.67 10.32 -2.24
C VAL A 61 -1.19 10.88 -3.55
N SER A 62 -2.46 11.28 -3.58
CA SER A 62 -3.04 12.02 -4.72
C SER A 62 -2.89 13.52 -4.48
N GLU A 63 -2.26 14.23 -5.41
CA GLU A 63 -2.02 15.68 -5.32
C GLU A 63 -2.48 16.39 -6.62
N GLY A 64 -3.20 17.50 -6.48
CA GLY A 64 -3.70 18.33 -7.59
C GLY A 64 -4.99 17.84 -8.26
N ASP A 65 -5.42 18.55 -9.30
CA ASP A 65 -6.67 18.31 -10.05
C ASP A 65 -6.52 17.30 -11.21
N TRP A 66 -5.31 16.77 -11.41
CA TRP A 66 -4.99 15.82 -12.47
C TRP A 66 -4.83 14.41 -11.91
N PRO A 67 -5.04 13.34 -12.71
CA PRO A 67 -5.02 11.95 -12.26
C PRO A 67 -3.59 11.43 -12.02
N ARG A 68 -2.74 12.21 -11.36
CA ARG A 68 -1.38 11.83 -10.98
C ARG A 68 -1.35 11.54 -9.49
N ALA A 69 -1.45 10.26 -9.15
CA ALA A 69 -1.16 9.80 -7.80
C ALA A 69 0.32 9.44 -7.69
N ASN A 70 1.01 9.99 -6.69
CA ASN A 70 2.36 9.60 -6.34
C ASN A 70 2.30 8.35 -5.45
N ILE A 71 3.03 7.30 -5.81
CA ILE A 71 3.15 6.08 -5.00
C ILE A 71 4.51 6.07 -4.34
N GLU A 72 4.49 5.99 -3.02
CA GLU A 72 5.66 5.86 -2.18
C GLU A 72 5.63 4.49 -1.48
N ILE A 73 6.65 3.67 -1.71
CA ILE A 73 6.84 2.42 -0.95
C ILE A 73 7.82 2.74 0.17
N ARG A 74 7.36 2.62 1.41
CA ARG A 74 8.21 2.80 2.59
C ARG A 74 9.18 1.63 2.68
N LYS A 75 10.38 1.88 3.20
CA LYS A 75 11.41 0.83 3.33
C LYS A 75 11.16 -0.15 4.48
N TRP A 76 10.16 0.12 5.31
CA TRP A 76 9.95 -0.55 6.59
C TRP A 76 8.50 -1.04 6.70
N PRO A 77 8.25 -2.11 7.49
CA PRO A 77 6.90 -2.55 7.81
C PRO A 77 6.16 -1.47 8.62
N PRO A 78 4.82 -1.56 8.71
CA PRO A 78 4.05 -0.59 9.46
C PRO A 78 4.39 -0.61 10.95
N LYS A 79 4.23 0.53 11.63
CA LYS A 79 4.55 0.67 13.07
C LYS A 79 3.83 -0.36 13.96
N HIS A 80 2.61 -0.74 13.59
CA HIS A 80 1.83 -1.74 14.34
C HIS A 80 2.34 -3.18 14.16
N ALA A 81 3.29 -3.43 13.26
CA ALA A 81 4.02 -4.70 13.21
C ALA A 81 4.98 -4.90 14.39
N GLY A 82 5.19 -3.87 15.22
CA GLY A 82 6.08 -3.92 16.38
C GLY A 82 7.55 -3.97 15.99
N ASN A 83 8.38 -4.64 16.80
CA ASN A 83 9.82 -4.81 16.53
C ASN A 83 10.06 -5.85 15.43
N ALA A 84 9.68 -5.48 14.20
CA ALA A 84 9.61 -6.40 13.09
C ALA A 84 10.99 -6.66 12.47
N THR A 85 11.33 -7.93 12.28
CA THR A 85 12.62 -8.35 11.70
C THR A 85 12.42 -8.79 10.26
N ARG A 86 13.30 -8.39 9.35
CA ARG A 86 13.23 -8.80 7.95
C ARG A 86 13.54 -10.29 7.83
N VAL A 87 12.61 -11.04 7.23
CA VAL A 87 12.74 -12.50 7.02
C VAL A 87 12.95 -12.87 5.55
N SER A 88 12.60 -11.98 4.62
CA SER A 88 12.87 -12.14 3.20
C SER A 88 13.11 -10.80 2.55
N GLU A 89 14.05 -10.74 1.61
CA GLU A 89 14.20 -9.61 0.70
C GLU A 89 13.10 -9.59 -0.37
N GLN A 90 13.04 -8.50 -1.13
CA GLN A 90 12.17 -8.39 -2.30
C GLN A 90 12.54 -9.46 -3.34
N ARG A 91 11.55 -10.06 -4.01
CA ARG A 91 11.79 -11.02 -5.09
C ARG A 91 12.25 -10.36 -6.39
N VAL A 92 11.90 -9.08 -6.58
CA VAL A 92 12.25 -8.28 -7.75
C VAL A 92 12.82 -6.93 -7.31
N THR A 93 14.02 -6.61 -7.79
CA THR A 93 14.70 -5.34 -7.51
C THR A 93 13.89 -4.15 -8.04
N ARG A 94 13.81 -3.09 -7.24
CA ARG A 94 13.10 -1.86 -7.63
C ARG A 94 13.92 -1.08 -8.66
N SER A 95 13.35 -0.84 -9.84
CA SER A 95 13.85 0.20 -10.74
C SER A 95 13.20 1.54 -10.39
N ARG A 96 13.91 2.66 -10.64
CA ARG A 96 13.38 4.02 -10.36
C ARG A 96 12.09 4.36 -11.13
N GLY A 97 11.78 3.64 -12.22
CA GLY A 97 10.55 3.81 -13.01
C GLY A 97 9.33 3.04 -12.48
N LEU A 98 9.54 2.10 -11.55
CA LEU A 98 8.50 1.17 -11.11
C LEU A 98 7.39 1.87 -10.32
N THR A 99 7.75 2.79 -9.40
CA THR A 99 6.79 3.58 -8.62
C THR A 99 5.91 4.47 -9.49
N ARG A 100 6.45 5.00 -10.60
CA ARG A 100 5.68 5.80 -11.56
C ARG A 100 4.74 4.92 -12.40
N ALA A 101 5.21 3.77 -12.89
CA ALA A 101 4.38 2.83 -13.65
C ALA A 101 3.20 2.27 -12.83
N PHE A 102 3.34 2.11 -11.51
CA PHE A 102 2.23 1.76 -10.64
C PHE A 102 1.19 2.87 -10.52
N GLY A 103 1.61 4.15 -10.49
CA GLY A 103 0.68 5.29 -10.49
C GLY A 103 -0.23 5.30 -11.73
N GLU A 104 0.30 4.90 -12.88
CA GLU A 104 -0.44 4.82 -14.16
C GLU A 104 -1.44 3.65 -14.19
N LEU A 105 -1.10 2.49 -13.60
CA LEU A 105 -2.00 1.33 -13.51
C LEU A 105 -3.20 1.54 -12.58
N MET A 106 -3.18 2.62 -11.80
CA MET A 106 -4.21 3.02 -10.84
C MET A 106 -5.26 3.96 -11.42
N ARG A 107 -5.19 4.26 -12.74
CA ARG A 107 -5.99 5.27 -13.47
C ARG A 107 -7.14 5.85 -12.64
N VAL A 108 -6.81 6.89 -11.88
CA VAL A 108 -7.78 7.66 -11.11
C VAL A 108 -8.70 8.30 -12.15
N LEU A 109 -9.93 7.82 -12.25
CA LEU A 109 -10.91 8.48 -13.09
C LEU A 109 -11.34 9.75 -12.35
N PRO A 110 -11.26 10.95 -12.97
CA PRO A 110 -11.97 12.09 -12.43
C PRO A 110 -13.44 11.68 -12.31
N GLY A 111 -14.06 12.00 -11.17
CA GLY A 111 -15.49 11.78 -10.99
C GLY A 111 -16.22 12.48 -12.14
N SER A 112 -16.89 11.70 -12.98
CA SER A 112 -17.93 12.22 -13.84
C SER A 112 -18.98 12.82 -12.92
N SER A 113 -18.99 14.14 -12.82
CA SER A 113 -20.22 14.86 -12.52
C SER A 113 -21.13 14.58 -13.72
N ASP A 114 -21.98 13.55 -13.59
CA ASP A 114 -23.17 13.47 -14.43
C ASP A 114 -24.07 14.62 -13.99
N ASP A 115 -24.34 15.52 -14.95
CA ASP A 115 -25.39 16.53 -14.97
C ASP A 115 -26.43 16.05 -15.99
#